data_AF-A0A940U913-F1
#
_entry.id   AF-A0A940U913-F1
#
_cell.length_a   1.000
_cell.length_b   1.000
_cell.length_c   1.000
_cell.angle_alpha   90.00
_cell.angle_beta   90.00
_cell.angle_gamma   90.00
#
_symmetry.space_group_name_H-M   'P 1'
#
loop_
_entity.id
_entity.type
_entity.pdbx_description
1 polymer ?
#
loop_
_entity_poly.entity_id
_entity_poly.type
_entity_poly.pdbx_seq_one_letter_code
_entity_poly.pdbx_strand_id
1 'polypeptide(L)'
;MRIFPFFLLIAILGAPFTQSAQGTDGLGMWVWSNSSFSTQQSRDMLVQFCLQHKITHLDVHVEISWDDSKPALKNPEALKDLLVLAGQKNITASILRGDPRMFFSQKHSQTLEELRAIINFSQTLPKEARLKGIKYDVEPYLTDEWRAGGETRRSIMHDYLSFLRRARLVLDEETPQLLLGADTPFWWDRD
;
A
#
# COMPACT_ATOMS: atom_id res chain seq x y z
N MET A 1 56.66 1.72 -35.66
CA MET A 1 55.58 2.72 -35.48
C MET A 1 54.54 2.07 -34.59
N ARG A 2 54.15 2.76 -33.52
CA ARG A 2 53.51 2.25 -32.29
C ARG A 2 52.00 2.56 -32.32
N ILE A 3 51.23 1.87 -31.44
CA ILE A 3 49.92 2.27 -30.83
C ILE A 3 48.67 1.93 -31.67
N PHE A 4 47.57 1.31 -31.20
CA PHE A 4 47.03 0.88 -29.89
C PHE A 4 45.87 -0.13 -30.13
N PRO A 5 45.53 -1.05 -29.22
CA PRO A 5 44.27 -1.80 -29.31
C PRO A 5 43.11 -0.97 -28.74
N PHE A 6 42.01 -0.91 -29.49
CA PHE A 6 40.77 -0.22 -29.11
C PHE A 6 40.04 -1.06 -28.06
N PHE A 7 40.11 -0.66 -26.79
CA PHE A 7 39.23 -1.22 -25.75
C PHE A 7 37.86 -0.56 -25.87
N LEU A 8 36.85 -1.34 -26.26
CA LEU A 8 35.45 -0.91 -26.23
C LEU A 8 34.96 -0.95 -24.77
N LEU A 9 34.95 0.21 -24.10
CA LEU A 9 34.27 0.37 -22.81
C LEU A 9 32.76 0.44 -23.09
N ILE A 10 32.01 -0.64 -22.83
CA ILE A 10 30.56 -0.57 -22.77
C ILE A 10 30.19 0.06 -21.42
N ALA A 11 29.98 1.38 -21.43
CA ALA A 11 29.33 2.06 -20.33
C ALA A 11 27.86 1.59 -20.28
N ILE A 12 27.53 0.74 -19.31
CA ILE A 12 26.13 0.47 -18.97
C ILE A 12 25.60 1.76 -18.34
N LEU A 13 25.06 2.64 -19.19
CA LEU A 13 24.13 3.68 -18.75
C LEU A 13 22.95 2.94 -18.15
N GLY A 14 22.97 2.79 -16.82
CA GLY A 14 21.80 2.41 -16.04
C GLY A 14 20.75 3.49 -16.23
N ALA A 15 19.99 3.40 -17.32
CA ALA A 15 18.74 4.12 -17.42
C ALA A 15 17.93 3.73 -16.18
N PRO A 16 17.40 4.68 -15.41
CA PRO A 16 16.44 4.32 -14.37
C PRO A 16 15.36 3.52 -15.08
N PHE A 17 15.15 2.28 -14.65
CA PHE A 17 13.96 1.53 -15.00
C PHE A 17 12.79 2.34 -14.46
N THR A 18 12.33 3.28 -15.27
CA THR A 18 10.97 3.77 -15.21
C THR A 18 10.18 2.56 -15.65
N GLN A 19 9.73 1.78 -14.67
CA GLN A 19 8.70 0.80 -14.89
C GLN A 19 7.49 1.61 -15.33
N SER A 20 7.38 1.81 -16.65
CA SER A 20 6.13 2.23 -17.26
C SER A 20 5.09 1.29 -16.68
N ALA A 21 4.03 1.83 -16.08
CA ALA A 21 2.84 1.08 -15.78
C ALA A 21 2.27 0.60 -17.12
N GLN A 22 2.86 -0.45 -17.69
CA GLN A 22 2.19 -1.32 -18.63
C GLN A 22 0.94 -1.76 -17.90
N GLY A 23 -0.22 -1.26 -18.31
CA GLY A 23 -1.48 -1.52 -17.64
C GLY A 23 -1.59 -3.01 -17.37
N THR A 24 -1.47 -3.40 -16.09
CA THR A 24 -1.38 -4.81 -15.73
C THR A 24 -2.79 -5.39 -15.74
N ASP A 25 -3.22 -5.90 -16.90
CA ASP A 25 -4.22 -6.96 -17.15
C ASP A 25 -5.41 -7.15 -16.17
N GLY A 26 -6.04 -6.08 -15.66
CA GLY A 26 -7.33 -6.18 -14.98
C GLY A 26 -7.70 -4.99 -14.10
N LEU A 27 -8.96 -4.97 -13.63
CA LEU A 27 -9.50 -3.89 -12.81
C LEU A 27 -9.16 -4.10 -11.33
N GLY A 28 -8.88 -3.01 -10.61
CA GLY A 28 -8.80 -2.97 -9.15
C GLY A 28 -10.04 -2.34 -8.53
N MET A 29 -10.37 -2.73 -7.29
CA MET A 29 -11.49 -2.16 -6.55
C MET A 29 -11.15 -1.99 -5.07
N TRP A 30 -11.64 -0.89 -4.48
CA TRP A 30 -11.60 -0.70 -3.03
C TRP A 30 -12.71 -1.46 -2.32
N VAL A 31 -12.38 -2.07 -1.18
CA VAL A 31 -13.34 -2.71 -0.27
C VAL A 31 -13.28 -1.98 1.07
N TRP A 32 -14.15 -0.99 1.25
CA TRP A 32 -14.11 -0.12 2.43
C TRP A 32 -14.74 -0.74 3.68
N SER A 33 -15.82 -1.51 3.52
CA SER A 33 -16.59 -2.04 4.64
C SER A 33 -16.14 -3.44 5.04
N ASN A 34 -15.81 -3.63 6.33
CA ASN A 34 -15.55 -4.96 6.88
C ASN A 34 -16.76 -5.91 6.76
N SER A 35 -17.98 -5.39 6.66
CA SER A 35 -19.17 -6.23 6.45
C SER A 35 -19.20 -6.92 5.08
N SER A 36 -18.41 -6.45 4.12
CA SER A 36 -18.28 -7.09 2.80
C SER A 36 -17.54 -8.43 2.86
N PHE A 37 -16.89 -8.76 3.98
CA PHE A 37 -16.15 -10.02 4.12
C PHE A 37 -16.21 -10.67 5.51
N SER A 38 -16.95 -10.08 6.46
CA SER A 38 -17.01 -10.57 7.85
C SER A 38 -17.66 -11.94 8.00
N THR A 39 -18.47 -12.37 7.03
CA THR A 39 -19.12 -13.69 7.00
C THR A 39 -18.74 -14.47 5.75
N GLN A 40 -18.86 -15.81 5.79
CA GLN A 40 -18.63 -16.64 4.61
C GLN A 40 -19.47 -16.20 3.41
N GLN A 41 -20.76 -15.95 3.63
CA GLN A 41 -21.67 -15.51 2.57
C GLN A 41 -21.23 -14.18 1.94
N SER A 42 -20.80 -13.21 2.75
CA SER A 42 -20.31 -11.92 2.26
C SER A 42 -19.05 -12.06 1.41
N ARG A 43 -18.10 -12.91 1.82
CA ARG A 43 -16.88 -13.22 1.04
C ARG A 43 -17.21 -13.86 -0.29
N ASP A 44 -18.11 -14.84 -0.30
CA ASP A 44 -18.53 -15.51 -1.53
C ASP A 44 -19.17 -14.51 -2.48
N MET A 45 -20.07 -13.65 -1.98
CA MET A 45 -20.68 -12.59 -2.79
C MET A 45 -19.64 -11.62 -3.37
N LEU A 46 -18.67 -11.18 -2.56
CA LEU A 46 -17.61 -10.27 -3.01
C LEU A 46 -16.73 -10.90 -4.08
N VAL A 47 -16.29 -12.15 -3.89
CA VAL A 47 -15.45 -12.85 -4.88
C VAL A 47 -16.22 -13.13 -6.16
N GLN A 48 -17.50 -13.52 -6.09
CA GLN A 48 -18.34 -13.69 -7.27
C GLN A 48 -18.55 -12.38 -8.04
N PHE A 49 -18.77 -11.27 -7.33
CA PHE A 49 -18.82 -9.94 -7.94
C PHE A 49 -17.54 -9.63 -8.71
N CYS A 50 -16.37 -9.91 -8.12
CA CYS A 50 -15.09 -9.68 -8.79
C CYS A 50 -14.94 -10.50 -10.07
N LEU A 51 -15.31 -11.78 -10.03
CA LEU A 51 -15.29 -12.66 -11.20
C LEU A 51 -16.22 -12.16 -12.32
N GLN A 52 -17.44 -11.78 -11.98
CA GLN A 52 -18.43 -11.26 -12.94
C GLN A 52 -17.94 -9.98 -13.63
N HIS A 53 -17.27 -9.10 -12.88
CA HIS A 53 -16.83 -7.79 -13.36
C HIS A 53 -15.36 -7.74 -13.78
N LYS A 54 -14.65 -8.88 -13.81
CA LYS A 54 -13.23 -8.99 -14.17
C LYS A 54 -12.32 -8.09 -13.32
N ILE A 55 -12.65 -7.99 -12.03
CA ILE A 55 -11.81 -7.34 -11.01
C ILE A 55 -10.77 -8.36 -10.55
N THR A 56 -9.51 -8.01 -10.69
CA THR A 56 -8.35 -8.87 -10.42
C THR A 56 -7.52 -8.39 -9.22
N HIS A 57 -7.86 -7.23 -8.66
CA HIS A 57 -7.20 -6.67 -7.48
C HIS A 57 -8.19 -6.07 -6.49
N LEU A 58 -7.96 -6.28 -5.20
CA LEU A 58 -8.70 -5.68 -4.09
C LEU A 58 -7.78 -4.82 -3.23
N ASP A 59 -8.14 -3.56 -3.02
CA ASP A 59 -7.56 -2.73 -1.95
C ASP A 59 -8.51 -2.79 -0.74
N VAL A 60 -8.21 -3.66 0.24
CA VAL A 60 -9.12 -3.97 1.35
C VAL A 60 -8.81 -3.10 2.55
N HIS A 61 -9.76 -2.24 2.93
CA HIS A 61 -9.62 -1.43 4.14
C HIS A 61 -9.62 -2.31 5.38
N VAL A 62 -8.69 -2.03 6.30
CA VAL A 62 -8.64 -2.71 7.60
C VAL A 62 -8.57 -1.73 8.74
N GLU A 63 -9.21 -2.12 9.84
CA GLU A 63 -9.08 -1.42 11.11
C GLU A 63 -7.95 -2.05 11.93
N ILE A 64 -7.22 -1.19 12.65
CA ILE A 64 -6.18 -1.61 13.59
C ILE A 64 -6.58 -1.10 14.97
N SER A 65 -6.62 -2.01 15.94
CA SER A 65 -6.74 -1.68 17.35
C SER A 65 -5.36 -1.61 17.99
N TRP A 66 -5.25 -0.81 19.04
CA TRP A 66 -4.05 -0.68 19.85
C TRP A 66 -4.37 -1.19 21.25
N ASP A 67 -3.69 -2.25 21.67
CA ASP A 67 -3.74 -2.80 23.03
C ASP A 67 -2.31 -2.88 23.58
N ASP A 68 -2.08 -2.38 24.80
CA ASP A 68 -0.76 -2.33 25.44
C ASP A 68 0.39 -1.89 24.50
N SER A 69 0.15 -0.83 23.72
CA SER A 69 1.10 -0.28 22.73
C SER A 69 1.45 -1.20 21.54
N LYS A 70 0.67 -2.25 21.29
CA LYS A 70 0.84 -3.15 20.15
C LYS A 70 -0.33 -3.02 19.16
N PRO A 71 -0.07 -2.73 17.89
CA PRO A 71 -1.12 -2.73 16.87
C PRO A 71 -1.53 -4.16 16.51
N ALA A 72 -2.84 -4.38 16.39
CA ALA A 72 -3.42 -5.63 15.90
C ALA A 72 -4.52 -5.34 14.88
N LEU A 73 -4.56 -6.09 13.78
CA LEU A 73 -5.67 -6.02 12.83
C LEU A 73 -6.95 -6.50 13.52
N LYS A 74 -8.05 -5.79 13.30
CA LYS A 74 -9.37 -6.27 13.71
C LYS A 74 -9.87 -7.33 12.73
N ASN A 75 -10.55 -8.35 13.25
CA ASN A 75 -11.11 -9.47 12.49
C ASN A 75 -10.10 -10.16 11.54
N PRO A 76 -8.88 -10.51 12.00
CA PRO A 76 -7.82 -10.99 11.13
C PRO A 76 -8.16 -12.34 10.46
N GLU A 77 -8.94 -13.20 11.11
CA GLU A 77 -9.37 -14.47 10.52
C GLU A 77 -10.36 -14.27 9.35
N ALA A 78 -11.32 -13.34 9.48
CA ALA A 78 -12.24 -13.06 8.38
C ALA A 78 -11.53 -12.45 7.17
N LEU A 79 -10.53 -11.60 7.42
CA LEU A 79 -9.66 -11.06 6.37
C LEU A 79 -8.84 -12.18 5.72
N LYS A 80 -8.21 -13.05 6.51
CA LYS A 80 -7.45 -14.20 6.02
C LYS A 80 -8.32 -15.11 5.14
N ASP A 81 -9.53 -15.44 5.58
CA ASP A 81 -10.48 -16.24 4.80
C ASP A 81 -10.80 -15.60 3.45
N LEU A 82 -11.01 -14.26 3.42
CA LEU A 82 -11.21 -13.52 2.17
C LEU A 82 -10.00 -13.64 1.25
N LEU A 83 -8.80 -13.38 1.78
CA LEU A 83 -7.56 -13.37 1.00
C LEU A 83 -7.24 -14.75 0.42
N VAL A 84 -7.49 -15.82 1.18
CA VAL A 84 -7.35 -17.19 0.70
C VAL A 84 -8.37 -17.49 -0.41
N LEU A 85 -9.64 -17.15 -0.21
CA LEU A 85 -10.68 -17.37 -1.21
C LEU A 85 -10.40 -16.58 -2.51
N ALA A 86 -9.98 -15.32 -2.39
CA ALA A 86 -9.60 -14.48 -3.52
C ALA A 86 -8.37 -15.03 -4.26
N GLY A 87 -7.34 -15.43 -3.53
CA GLY A 87 -6.11 -16.01 -4.09
C GLY A 87 -6.36 -17.28 -4.90
N GLN A 88 -7.27 -18.15 -4.46
CA GLN A 88 -7.71 -19.34 -5.22
C GLN A 88 -8.35 -19.01 -6.57
N LYS A 89 -8.79 -17.76 -6.77
CA LYS A 89 -9.39 -17.24 -7.99
C LYS A 89 -8.47 -16.29 -8.76
N ASN A 90 -7.17 -16.25 -8.40
CA ASN A 90 -6.18 -15.33 -8.95
C ASN A 90 -6.54 -13.85 -8.76
N ILE A 91 -7.35 -13.53 -7.73
CA ILE A 91 -7.62 -12.16 -7.32
C ILE A 91 -6.58 -11.80 -6.26
N THR A 92 -5.79 -10.78 -6.56
CA THR A 92 -4.75 -10.27 -5.65
C THR A 92 -5.32 -9.25 -4.69
N ALA A 93 -4.63 -8.98 -3.58
CA ALA A 93 -5.07 -7.96 -2.64
C ALA A 93 -3.93 -7.14 -2.06
N SER A 94 -4.20 -5.87 -1.78
CA SER A 94 -3.41 -4.99 -0.95
C SER A 94 -4.26 -4.56 0.25
N ILE A 95 -3.60 -4.08 1.30
CA ILE A 95 -4.30 -3.46 2.43
C ILE A 95 -4.46 -1.98 2.17
N LEU A 96 -5.67 -1.46 2.38
CA LEU A 96 -5.99 -0.03 2.33
C LEU A 96 -6.02 0.55 3.75
N ARG A 97 -5.35 1.69 3.96
CA ARG A 97 -5.37 2.44 5.22
C ARG A 97 -5.51 3.93 4.94
N GLY A 98 -6.25 4.63 5.80
CA GLY A 98 -6.42 6.07 5.70
C GLY A 98 -6.87 6.69 7.03
N ASP A 99 -6.13 7.71 7.48
CA ASP A 99 -6.59 8.70 8.47
C ASP A 99 -5.93 10.03 8.07
N PRO A 100 -6.66 11.15 8.01
CA PRO A 100 -6.13 12.43 7.51
C PRO A 100 -4.85 12.92 8.21
N ARG A 101 -4.62 12.49 9.46
CA ARG A 101 -3.45 12.90 10.27
C ARG A 101 -2.43 11.77 10.43
N MET A 102 -2.62 10.62 9.80
CA MET A 102 -1.79 9.42 9.97
C MET A 102 -0.31 9.70 9.65
N PHE A 103 -0.04 10.52 8.64
CA PHE A 103 1.32 10.87 8.24
C PHE A 103 1.80 12.19 8.82
N PHE A 104 1.23 12.63 9.95
CA PHE A 104 1.85 13.74 10.69
C PHE A 104 3.07 13.19 11.42
N SER A 105 4.14 13.97 11.53
CA SER A 105 5.41 13.55 12.14
C SER A 105 5.24 12.86 13.50
N GLN A 106 4.35 13.39 14.34
CA GLN A 106 4.03 12.82 15.66
C GLN A 106 3.39 11.42 15.62
N LYS A 107 2.77 11.02 14.51
CA LYS A 107 2.15 9.70 14.31
C LYS A 107 3.03 8.72 13.53
N HIS A 108 4.14 9.16 12.93
CA HIS A 108 4.97 8.29 12.07
C HIS A 108 5.39 6.98 12.75
N SER A 109 5.85 7.04 14.00
CA SER A 109 6.26 5.84 14.72
C SER A 109 5.08 4.88 14.91
N GLN A 110 3.92 5.41 15.31
CA GLN A 110 2.69 4.63 15.44
C GLN A 110 2.33 3.96 14.12
N THR A 111 2.25 4.72 13.03
CA THR A 111 1.86 4.20 11.71
C THR A 111 2.87 3.19 11.14
N LEU A 112 4.16 3.32 11.44
CA LEU A 112 5.16 2.31 11.05
C LEU A 112 4.96 0.99 11.79
N GLU A 113 4.57 1.01 13.06
CA GLU A 113 4.22 -0.23 13.78
C GLU A 113 2.94 -0.86 13.19
N GLU A 114 1.96 -0.06 12.77
CA GLU A 114 0.78 -0.57 12.04
C GLU A 114 1.18 -1.27 10.74
N LEU A 115 2.11 -0.67 9.98
CA LEU A 115 2.67 -1.27 8.77
C LEU A 115 3.32 -2.63 9.09
N ARG A 116 4.12 -2.72 10.16
CA ARG A 116 4.73 -3.99 10.57
C ARG A 116 3.70 -5.04 10.98
N ALA A 117 2.63 -4.66 11.66
CA ALA A 117 1.54 -5.58 11.96
C ALA A 117 0.89 -6.16 10.68
N ILE A 118 0.75 -5.34 9.64
CA ILE A 118 0.25 -5.78 8.33
C ILE A 118 1.25 -6.73 7.64
N ILE A 119 2.55 -6.40 7.67
CA ILE A 119 3.61 -7.26 7.12
C ILE A 119 3.58 -8.64 7.81
N ASN A 120 3.58 -8.65 9.14
CA ASN A 120 3.54 -9.86 9.95
C ASN A 120 2.28 -10.68 9.64
N PHE A 121 1.11 -10.04 9.57
CA PHE A 121 -0.12 -10.71 9.16
C PHE A 121 0.02 -11.36 7.78
N SER A 122 0.56 -10.65 6.78
CA SER A 122 0.76 -11.21 5.43
C SER A 122 1.67 -12.43 5.42
N GLN A 123 2.65 -12.51 6.31
CA GLN A 123 3.57 -13.64 6.40
C GLN A 123 2.88 -14.92 6.90
N THR A 124 1.77 -14.79 7.63
CA THR A 124 0.95 -15.94 8.09
C THR A 124 0.12 -16.58 6.98
N LEU A 125 -0.01 -15.91 5.83
CA LEU A 125 -0.84 -16.35 4.70
C LEU A 125 -0.09 -17.33 3.79
N PRO A 126 -0.81 -18.29 3.16
CA PRO A 126 -0.24 -19.12 2.10
C PRO A 126 0.21 -18.23 0.93
N LYS A 127 1.21 -18.70 0.17
CA LYS A 127 1.96 -17.87 -0.80
C LYS A 127 1.05 -17.16 -1.81
N GLU A 128 0.02 -17.84 -2.29
CA GLU A 128 -0.99 -17.37 -3.25
C GLU A 128 -1.97 -16.34 -2.66
N ALA A 129 -2.10 -16.28 -1.33
CA ALA A 129 -2.98 -15.34 -0.62
C ALA A 129 -2.20 -14.19 0.04
N ARG A 130 -0.87 -14.17 -0.07
CA ARG A 130 -0.05 -13.08 0.48
C ARG A 130 -0.42 -11.76 -0.19
N LEU A 131 -0.35 -10.69 0.59
CA LEU A 131 -0.60 -9.35 0.10
C LEU A 131 0.36 -9.01 -1.04
N LYS A 132 -0.13 -8.23 -2.00
CA LYS A 132 0.69 -7.60 -3.05
C LYS A 132 1.23 -6.25 -2.63
N GLY A 133 0.59 -5.59 -1.69
CA GLY A 133 1.07 -4.32 -1.19
C GLY A 133 0.25 -3.76 -0.04
N ILE A 134 0.61 -2.53 0.28
CA ILE A 134 -0.17 -1.62 1.12
C ILE A 134 -0.42 -0.35 0.31
N LYS A 135 -1.64 0.16 0.42
CA LYS A 135 -2.11 1.36 -0.24
C LYS A 135 -2.65 2.32 0.80
N TYR A 136 -2.23 3.58 0.70
CA TYR A 136 -2.63 4.63 1.64
C TYR A 136 -3.54 5.64 0.97
N ASP A 137 -4.77 5.76 1.49
CA ASP A 137 -5.72 6.83 1.16
C ASP A 137 -5.71 7.86 2.30
N VAL A 138 -4.61 8.60 2.39
CA VAL A 138 -4.40 9.61 3.44
C VAL A 138 -4.69 10.98 2.84
N GLU A 139 -5.75 11.60 3.35
CA GLU A 139 -6.33 12.85 2.82
C GLU A 139 -6.04 14.05 3.75
N PRO A 140 -4.79 14.57 3.80
CA PRO A 140 -4.43 15.62 4.75
C PRO A 140 -5.18 16.93 4.50
N TYR A 141 -5.72 17.15 3.28
CA TYR A 141 -6.55 18.30 2.93
C TYR A 141 -7.88 18.38 3.70
N LEU A 142 -8.28 17.31 4.38
CA LEU A 142 -9.42 17.31 5.30
C LEU A 142 -9.07 17.91 6.68
N THR A 143 -7.79 18.22 6.95
CA THR A 143 -7.31 18.76 8.23
C THR A 143 -7.27 20.29 8.25
N ASP A 144 -7.34 20.88 9.45
CA ASP A 144 -7.21 22.33 9.63
C ASP A 144 -5.79 22.81 9.36
N GLU A 145 -4.82 21.96 9.69
CA GLU A 145 -3.39 22.15 9.48
C GLU A 145 -3.08 22.34 7.98
N TRP A 146 -3.70 21.56 7.10
CA TRP A 146 -3.58 21.77 5.65
C TRP A 146 -4.30 23.03 5.16
N ARG A 147 -5.51 23.28 5.68
CA ARG A 147 -6.32 24.46 5.31
C ARG A 147 -5.68 25.78 5.71
N ALA A 148 -4.87 25.78 6.78
CA ALA A 148 -4.10 26.95 7.20
C ALA A 148 -3.13 27.47 6.12
N GLY A 149 -2.72 26.62 5.17
CA GLY A 149 -1.85 27.02 4.06
C GLY A 149 -0.42 27.36 4.51
N GLY A 150 0.32 28.03 3.62
CA GLY A 150 1.66 28.54 3.90
C GLY A 150 2.65 27.49 4.44
N GLU A 151 3.41 27.87 5.46
CA GLU A 151 4.39 26.97 6.09
C GLU A 151 3.73 25.74 6.73
N THR A 152 2.53 25.88 7.30
CA THR A 152 1.84 24.76 7.96
C THR A 152 1.51 23.67 6.95
N ARG A 153 0.91 24.03 5.80
CA ARG A 153 0.65 23.05 4.74
C ARG A 153 1.93 22.41 4.22
N ARG A 154 2.97 23.23 3.98
CA ARG A 154 4.27 22.72 3.51
C ARG A 154 4.90 21.74 4.51
N SER A 155 4.74 21.96 5.81
CA SER A 155 5.15 21.02 6.85
C SER A 155 4.36 19.70 6.77
N ILE A 156 3.05 19.74 6.56
CA ILE A 156 2.24 18.52 6.41
C ILE A 156 2.62 17.75 5.14
N MET A 157 2.87 18.43 4.02
CA MET A 157 3.36 17.80 2.79
C MET A 157 4.73 17.13 3.01
N HIS A 158 5.63 17.79 3.73
CA HIS A 158 6.93 17.22 4.06
C HIS A 158 6.79 15.98 4.95
N ASP A 159 5.94 16.03 5.98
CA ASP A 159 5.69 14.89 6.86
C ASP A 159 5.11 13.69 6.07
N TYR A 160 4.18 13.95 5.16
CA TYR A 160 3.62 12.94 4.24
C TYR A 160 4.70 12.21 3.44
N LEU A 161 5.57 12.95 2.75
CA LEU A 161 6.66 12.38 1.95
C LEU A 161 7.71 11.68 2.82
N SER A 162 8.00 12.23 4.00
CA SER A 162 8.91 11.66 4.98
C SER A 162 8.41 10.30 5.49
N PHE A 163 7.11 10.18 5.79
CA PHE A 163 6.50 8.90 6.13
C PHE A 163 6.64 7.88 5.01
N LEU A 164 6.23 8.23 3.77
CA LEU A 164 6.28 7.29 2.64
C LEU A 164 7.70 6.77 2.39
N ARG A 165 8.72 7.64 2.50
CA ARG A 165 10.12 7.23 2.41
C ARG A 165 10.49 6.22 3.49
N ARG A 166 10.08 6.47 4.75
CA ARG A 166 10.35 5.54 5.88
C ARG A 166 9.61 4.21 5.71
N ALA A 167 8.35 4.24 5.25
CA ALA A 167 7.58 3.05 4.96
C ALA A 167 8.24 2.20 3.86
N ARG A 168 8.73 2.84 2.78
CA ARG A 168 9.48 2.14 1.73
C ARG A 168 10.73 1.46 2.27
N LEU A 169 11.51 2.13 3.14
CA LEU A 169 12.70 1.54 3.76
C LEU A 169 12.36 0.30 4.60
N VAL A 170 11.28 0.35 5.39
CA VAL A 170 10.80 -0.83 6.15
C VAL A 170 10.43 -1.98 5.20
N LEU A 171 9.74 -1.68 4.10
CA LEU A 171 9.38 -2.70 3.11
C LEU A 171 10.61 -3.28 2.39
N ASP A 172 11.59 -2.46 2.03
CA ASP A 172 12.84 -2.93 1.40
C ASP A 172 13.61 -3.89 2.31
N GLU A 173 13.62 -3.63 3.62
CA GLU A 173 14.30 -4.45 4.61
C GLU A 173 13.54 -5.74 4.92
N GLU A 174 12.23 -5.67 5.16
CA GLU A 174 11.45 -6.78 5.71
C GLU A 174 10.74 -7.61 4.63
N THR A 175 10.36 -7.00 3.51
CA THR A 175 9.50 -7.64 2.49
C THR A 175 9.50 -6.89 1.14
N PRO A 176 10.64 -6.86 0.40
CA PRO A 176 10.85 -5.94 -0.72
C PRO A 176 9.83 -6.09 -1.87
N GLN A 177 9.19 -7.26 -1.99
CA GLN A 177 8.16 -7.55 -2.98
C GLN A 177 6.80 -6.87 -2.72
N LEU A 178 6.55 -6.35 -1.52
CA LEU A 178 5.31 -5.60 -1.25
C LEU A 178 5.39 -4.20 -1.89
N LEU A 179 4.37 -3.89 -2.66
CA LEU A 179 4.19 -2.57 -3.26
C LEU A 179 3.72 -1.57 -2.19
N LEU A 180 4.18 -0.33 -2.33
CA LEU A 180 3.70 0.82 -1.56
C LEU A 180 2.98 1.75 -2.52
N GLY A 181 1.68 1.94 -2.31
CA GLY A 181 0.86 2.90 -3.05
C GLY A 181 0.33 4.00 -2.14
N ALA A 182 0.07 5.17 -2.71
CA ALA A 182 -0.66 6.24 -2.04
C ALA A 182 -1.58 6.91 -3.06
N ASP A 183 -2.84 7.13 -2.68
CA ASP A 183 -3.78 7.90 -3.47
C ASP A 183 -3.61 9.38 -3.13
N THR A 184 -3.21 10.14 -4.13
CA THR A 184 -2.99 11.59 -4.00
C THR A 184 -3.76 12.29 -5.11
N PRO A 185 -4.50 13.37 -4.80
CA PRO A 185 -5.19 14.12 -5.81
C PRO A 185 -4.19 14.82 -6.74
N PHE A 186 -4.56 15.02 -8.01
CA PHE A 186 -3.69 15.67 -9.01
C PHE A 186 -3.30 17.12 -8.67
N TRP A 187 -3.96 17.73 -7.69
CA TRP A 187 -3.74 19.10 -7.22
C TRP A 187 -3.00 19.15 -5.87
N TRP A 188 -2.54 18.02 -5.33
CA TRP A 188 -1.95 17.93 -3.99
C TRP A 188 -0.75 18.86 -3.77
N ASP A 189 0.02 19.13 -4.82
CA ASP A 189 1.21 19.97 -4.81
C ASP A 189 0.98 21.40 -5.32
N ARG A 190 -0.28 21.79 -5.55
CA ARG A 190 -0.63 23.15 -5.97
C ARG A 190 -0.83 24.04 -4.76
N ASP A 191 0.09 24.98 -4.60
CA ASP A 191 -0.07 26.15 -3.72
C ASP A 191 -0.74 27.32 -4.44
#